data_AF-A0A4R7J2N7-F1
#
_entry.id   AF-A0A4R7J2N7-F1
#
_cell.length_a   1.000
_cell.length_b   1.000
_cell.length_c   1.000
_cell.angle_alpha   90.00
_cell.angle_beta   90.00
_cell.angle_gamma   90.00
#
_symmetry.space_group_name_H-M   'P 1'
#
loop_
_entity.id
_entity.type
_entity.pdbx_description
1 polymer ?
#
loop_
_entity_poly.entity_id
_entity_poly.type
_entity_poly.pdbx_seq_one_letter_code
_entity_poly.pdbx_strand_id
1 'polypeptide(L)'
;MALPKRAALAWSVALLGMAMLAMAVFGTASGTTVFSTTRMAVAAALLSLYSSAIAMLAVPRRERSFIRSLIFAGTVPLLIGVATVVVVLRTEVAPTQALLCGLPWLLGVLSAPLFGRVVPALHLPWRRG
;
A
#
# COMPACT_ATOMS: atom_id res chain seq x y z
N MET A 1 28.24 13.83 -0.97
CA MET A 1 27.28 14.08 0.13
C MET A 1 26.61 12.78 0.51
N ALA A 2 26.95 12.19 1.66
CA ALA A 2 26.33 10.94 2.11
C ALA A 2 24.88 11.24 2.55
N LEU A 3 23.90 10.59 1.92
CA LEU A 3 22.51 10.63 2.36
C LEU A 3 22.45 10.22 3.85
N PRO A 4 21.75 10.96 4.73
CA PRO A 4 21.59 10.55 6.11
C PRO A 4 21.00 9.14 6.12
N LYS A 5 21.55 8.21 6.92
CA LYS A 5 21.18 6.77 6.94
C LYS A 5 19.67 6.52 6.93
N ARG A 6 18.88 7.43 7.52
CA ARG A 6 17.41 7.42 7.55
C ARG A 6 16.74 7.68 6.20
N ALA A 7 17.29 8.57 5.37
CA ALA A 7 16.82 8.82 4.02
C ALA A 7 17.15 7.61 3.13
N ALA A 8 18.36 7.04 3.25
CA ALA A 8 18.73 5.83 2.52
C ALA A 8 17.78 4.66 2.81
N LEU A 9 17.35 4.51 4.08
CA LEU A 9 16.37 3.50 4.50
C LEU A 9 14.96 3.72 3.93
N ALA A 10 14.52 4.98 3.85
CA ALA A 10 13.24 5.32 3.25
C ALA A 10 13.24 5.09 1.73
N TRP A 11 14.33 5.47 1.07
CA TRP A 11 14.53 5.26 -0.35
C TRP A 11 14.67 3.78 -0.68
N SER A 12 15.33 2.97 0.15
CA SER A 12 15.42 1.54 -0.07
C SER A 12 14.07 0.84 0.13
N VAL A 13 13.28 1.23 1.14
CA VAL A 13 11.90 0.75 1.30
C VAL A 13 11.02 1.15 0.11
N ALA A 14 11.16 2.40 -0.37
CA ALA A 14 10.47 2.86 -1.57
C ALA A 14 10.88 2.05 -2.82
N LEU A 15 12.17 1.82 -3.03
CA LEU A 15 12.67 1.03 -4.15
C LEU A 15 12.18 -0.42 -4.09
N LEU A 16 12.17 -1.03 -2.90
CA LEU A 16 11.71 -2.40 -2.70
C LEU A 16 10.23 -2.55 -3.03
N GLY A 17 9.40 -1.61 -2.58
CA GLY A 17 7.98 -1.66 -2.92
C GLY A 17 7.70 -1.31 -4.38
N MET A 18 8.48 -0.42 -5.00
CA MET A 18 8.41 -0.21 -6.45
C MET A 18 8.83 -1.46 -7.24
N ALA A 19 9.85 -2.19 -6.78
CA ALA A 19 10.25 -3.46 -7.41
C ALA A 19 9.17 -4.54 -7.24
N MET A 20 8.54 -4.64 -6.07
CA MET A 20 7.42 -5.55 -5.84
C MET A 20 6.19 -5.20 -6.68
N LEU A 21 5.86 -3.92 -6.79
CA LEU A 21 4.81 -3.40 -7.68
C LEU A 21 5.14 -3.72 -9.15
N ALA A 22 6.37 -3.45 -9.58
CA ALA A 22 6.81 -3.70 -10.94
C ALA A 22 6.76 -5.19 -11.28
N MET A 23 7.13 -6.08 -10.36
CA MET A 23 7.02 -7.53 -10.54
C MET A 23 5.57 -8.00 -10.62
N ALA A 24 4.67 -7.41 -9.82
CA ALA A 24 3.24 -7.69 -9.90
C ALA A 24 2.63 -7.23 -11.24
N VAL A 25 2.98 -6.02 -11.70
CA VAL A 25 2.52 -5.47 -12.98
C VAL A 25 3.13 -6.22 -14.17
N PHE A 26 4.41 -6.59 -14.09
CA PHE A 26 5.09 -7.36 -15.14
C PHE A 26 4.47 -8.76 -15.28
N GLY A 27 4.12 -9.40 -14.16
CA GLY A 27 3.39 -10.67 -14.16
C GLY A 27 1.97 -10.56 -14.76
N THR A 28 1.34 -9.38 -14.70
CA THR A 28 0.08 -9.12 -15.40
C THR A 28 0.25 -8.82 -16.89
N ALA A 29 1.37 -8.21 -17.29
CA ALA A 29 1.65 -7.86 -18.68
C ALA A 29 2.24 -9.03 -19.50
N SER A 30 2.84 -10.04 -18.86
CA SER A 30 3.56 -11.13 -19.54
C SER A 30 2.69 -12.24 -20.16
N GLY A 31 1.36 -12.08 -20.23
CA GLY A 31 0.47 -12.95 -21.02
C GLY A 31 0.40 -14.42 -20.59
N THR A 32 1.03 -14.81 -19.49
CA THR A 32 1.00 -16.19 -18.98
C THR A 32 -0.37 -16.48 -18.38
N THR A 33 -1.14 -17.33 -19.06
CA THR A 33 -2.54 -17.70 -18.75
C THR A 33 -2.74 -18.47 -17.44
N VAL A 34 -1.66 -18.74 -16.69
CA VAL A 34 -1.72 -19.37 -15.36
C VAL A 34 -1.68 -18.29 -14.27
N PHE A 35 -2.71 -17.45 -14.23
CA PHE A 35 -2.94 -16.53 -13.11
C PHE A 35 -3.49 -17.32 -11.92
N SER A 36 -2.61 -17.75 -11.01
CA SER A 36 -3.06 -18.23 -9.71
C SER A 36 -3.63 -17.05 -8.92
N THR A 37 -4.92 -17.09 -8.59
CA THR A 37 -5.64 -16.11 -7.74
C THR A 37 -4.85 -15.75 -6.49
N THR A 38 -4.13 -16.71 -5.93
CA THR A 38 -3.25 -16.54 -4.76
C THR A 38 -2.13 -15.54 -5.02
N ARG A 39 -1.49 -15.55 -6.20
CA ARG A 39 -0.41 -14.62 -6.54
C ARG A 39 -0.91 -13.18 -6.66
N MET A 40 -2.10 -12.99 -7.24
CA MET A 40 -2.75 -11.68 -7.34
C MET A 40 -3.17 -11.14 -5.96
N ALA A 41 -3.71 -12.00 -5.10
CA ALA A 41 -4.07 -11.61 -3.73
C ALA A 41 -2.83 -11.19 -2.91
N VAL A 42 -1.72 -11.92 -3.03
CA VAL A 42 -0.45 -11.58 -2.38
C VAL A 42 0.09 -10.25 -2.92
N ALA A 43 0.03 -10.02 -4.23
CA ALA A 43 0.46 -8.75 -4.82
C ALA A 43 -0.37 -7.57 -4.31
N ALA A 44 -1.69 -7.69 -4.26
CA ALA A 44 -2.58 -6.66 -3.72
C ALA A 44 -2.32 -6.39 -2.23
N ALA A 45 -2.08 -7.43 -1.44
CA ALA A 45 -1.70 -7.30 -0.03
C ALA A 45 -0.40 -6.49 0.14
N LEU A 46 0.64 -6.85 -0.61
CA LEU A 46 1.93 -6.15 -0.58
C LEU A 46 1.79 -4.69 -1.03
N LEU A 47 1.01 -4.43 -2.08
CA LEU A 47 0.72 -3.08 -2.54
C LEU A 47 0.02 -2.24 -1.49
N SER A 48 -0.95 -2.85 -0.84
CA SER A 48 -1.74 -2.22 0.21
C SER A 48 -0.83 -1.80 1.37
N LEU A 49 0.01 -2.71 1.88
CA LEU A 49 0.99 -2.43 2.92
C LEU A 49 1.97 -1.33 2.50
N TYR A 50 2.48 -1.40 1.28
CA TYR A 50 3.43 -0.42 0.76
C TYR A 50 2.82 0.99 0.64
N SER A 51 1.59 1.09 0.13
CA SER A 51 0.88 2.37 0.02
C SER A 51 0.66 3.02 1.39
N SER A 52 0.29 2.22 2.41
CA SER A 52 0.16 2.69 3.79
C SER A 52 1.49 3.14 4.39
N ALA A 53 2.58 2.42 4.13
CA ALA A 53 3.91 2.79 4.60
C ALA A 53 4.38 4.11 3.99
N ILE A 54 4.19 4.33 2.68
CA ILE A 54 4.54 5.59 2.01
C ILE A 54 3.69 6.74 2.54
N ALA A 55 2.37 6.54 2.67
CA ALA A 55 1.49 7.59 3.17
C ALA A 55 1.88 8.07 4.58
N MET A 56 2.39 7.15 5.43
CA MET A 56 2.95 7.51 6.74
C MET A 56 4.22 8.37 6.67
N LEU A 57 5.00 8.31 5.58
CA LEU A 57 6.17 9.18 5.40
C LEU A 57 5.79 10.65 5.25
N ALA A 58 4.59 10.93 4.72
CA ALA A 58 4.08 12.29 4.55
C ALA A 58 3.52 12.91 5.85
N VAL A 59 3.23 12.09 6.87
CA VAL A 59 2.65 12.53 8.15
C VAL A 59 3.75 12.80 9.18
N PRO A 60 3.86 14.04 9.72
CA PRO A 60 4.82 14.38 10.77
C PRO A 60 4.63 13.51 12.03
N ARG A 61 5.72 13.04 12.66
CA ARG A 61 5.63 12.14 13.84
C ARG A 61 4.75 12.67 14.97
N ARG A 62 4.80 13.99 15.22
CA ARG A 62 4.00 14.68 16.24
C ARG A 62 2.48 14.61 16.01
N GLU A 63 2.07 14.36 14.77
CA GLU A 63 0.66 14.32 14.35
C GLU A 63 0.15 12.89 14.13
N ARG A 64 0.99 11.86 14.32
CA ARG A 64 0.64 10.45 14.13
C ARG A 64 -0.12 9.91 15.34
N SER A 65 -1.40 10.28 15.46
CA SER A 65 -2.34 9.56 16.31
C SER A 65 -2.84 8.29 15.62
N PHE A 66 -3.38 7.33 16.37
CA PHE A 66 -3.95 6.09 15.80
C PHE A 66 -4.98 6.40 14.71
N ILE A 67 -5.93 7.28 15.00
CA ILE A 67 -7.01 7.68 14.08
C ILE A 67 -6.45 8.41 12.87
N ARG A 68 -5.56 9.39 13.05
CA ARG A 68 -4.95 10.10 11.91
C ARG A 68 -4.12 9.18 11.04
N SER A 69 -3.47 8.18 11.64
CA SER A 69 -2.69 7.20 10.89
C SER A 69 -3.61 6.31 10.04
N LEU A 70 -4.71 5.85 10.63
CA LEU A 70 -5.71 5.06 9.94
C LEU A 70 -6.37 5.83 8.79
N ILE A 71 -6.71 7.10 9.00
CA ILE A 71 -7.26 7.96 7.95
C ILE A 71 -6.22 8.18 6.85
N PHE A 72 -5.04 8.73 7.16
CA PHE A 72 -4.09 9.11 6.10
C PHE A 72 -3.49 7.91 5.36
N ALA A 73 -3.04 6.88 6.08
CA ALA A 73 -2.40 5.72 5.44
C ALA A 73 -3.37 4.60 5.08
N GLY A 74 -4.59 4.60 5.62
CA GLY A 74 -5.63 3.65 5.23
C GLY A 74 -6.49 4.11 4.06
N THR A 75 -6.63 5.42 3.81
CA THR A 75 -7.54 5.91 2.75
C THR A 75 -7.19 5.37 1.37
N VAL A 76 -5.91 5.40 0.98
CA VAL A 76 -5.48 4.93 -0.35
C VAL A 76 -5.80 3.44 -0.56
N PRO A 77 -5.34 2.51 0.30
CA PRO A 77 -5.68 1.10 0.13
C PRO A 77 -7.18 0.82 0.27
N LEU A 78 -7.90 1.56 1.11
CA LEU A 78 -9.36 1.44 1.20
C LEU A 78 -10.04 1.79 -0.12
N LEU A 79 -9.68 2.93 -0.74
CA LEU A 79 -10.24 3.35 -2.03
C LEU A 79 -9.95 2.34 -3.13
N ILE A 80 -8.73 1.80 -3.19
CA ILE A 80 -8.37 0.79 -4.19
C ILE A 80 -9.11 -0.53 -3.92
N GLY A 81 -9.27 -0.92 -2.66
CA GLY A 81 -10.08 -2.07 -2.28
C GLY A 81 -11.54 -1.94 -2.73
N VAL A 82 -12.16 -0.79 -2.49
CA VAL A 82 -13.52 -0.49 -2.96
C VAL A 82 -13.61 -0.51 -4.48
N ALA A 83 -12.67 0.14 -5.18
CA ALA A 83 -12.62 0.13 -6.64
C ALA A 83 -12.50 -1.30 -7.20
N THR A 84 -11.66 -2.13 -6.58
CA THR A 84 -11.50 -3.55 -6.94
C THR A 84 -12.82 -4.31 -6.80
N VAL A 85 -13.52 -4.15 -5.67
CA VAL A 85 -14.83 -4.79 -5.43
C VAL A 85 -15.85 -4.34 -6.48
N VAL A 86 -15.93 -3.04 -6.78
CA VAL A 86 -16.87 -2.50 -7.77
C VAL A 86 -16.59 -3.02 -9.17
N VAL A 87 -15.32 -3.10 -9.58
CA VAL A 87 -14.92 -3.63 -10.88
C VAL A 87 -15.31 -5.11 -10.99
N VAL A 88 -15.04 -5.92 -9.97
CA VAL A 88 -15.35 -7.35 -9.97
C VAL A 88 -16.86 -7.62 -9.87
N LEU A 89 -17.63 -6.78 -9.16
CA LEU A 89 -19.09 -6.87 -9.15
C LEU A 89 -19.70 -6.63 -10.54
N ARG A 90 -19.08 -5.75 -11.35
CA ARG A 90 -19.54 -5.47 -12.72
C ARG A 90 -19.23 -6.59 -13.72
N THR A 91 -18.47 -7.60 -13.34
CA THR A 91 -18.11 -8.74 -14.21
C THR A 91 -19.02 -9.97 -14.01
N GLU A 92 -20.26 -9.78 -13.52
CA GLU A 92 -21.26 -10.84 -13.24
C GLU A 92 -20.80 -11.93 -12.26
N VAL A 93 -19.85 -11.59 -11.39
CA VAL A 93 -19.30 -12.50 -10.39
C VAL A 93 -20.12 -12.44 -9.11
N ALA A 94 -20.24 -13.56 -8.38
CA ALA A 94 -20.93 -13.61 -7.10
C ALA A 94 -20.40 -12.53 -6.12
N PRO A 95 -21.27 -11.84 -5.35
CA PRO A 95 -20.85 -10.76 -4.45
C PRO A 95 -19.79 -11.18 -3.43
N THR A 96 -19.83 -12.43 -2.98
CA THR A 96 -18.86 -13.02 -2.07
C THR A 96 -17.45 -13.04 -2.66
N GLN A 97 -17.31 -13.36 -3.95
CA GLN A 97 -16.01 -13.38 -4.63
C GLN A 97 -15.46 -11.97 -4.84
N ALA A 98 -16.34 -11.00 -5.16
CA ALA A 98 -15.92 -9.60 -5.25
C ALA A 98 -15.36 -9.08 -3.91
N LEU A 99 -16.01 -9.40 -2.79
CA LEU A 99 -15.53 -9.06 -1.45
C LEU A 99 -14.19 -9.75 -1.13
N LEU A 100 -14.01 -11.01 -1.51
CA LEU A 100 -12.75 -11.74 -1.35
C LEU A 100 -11.61 -11.11 -2.15
N CYS A 101 -11.88 -10.52 -3.32
CA CYS A 101 -10.89 -9.76 -4.09
C CYS A 101 -10.51 -8.42 -3.43
N GLY A 102 -11.43 -7.80 -2.68
CA GLY A 102 -11.20 -6.57 -1.92
C GLY A 102 -10.43 -6.78 -0.61
N LEU A 103 -10.56 -7.96 0.01
CA LEU A 103 -10.00 -8.29 1.32
C LEU A 103 -8.49 -8.04 1.49
N PRO A 104 -7.62 -8.38 0.52
CA PRO A 104 -6.18 -8.12 0.62
C PRO A 104 -5.84 -6.63 0.86
N TRP A 105 -6.69 -5.72 0.38
CA TRP A 105 -6.51 -4.29 0.56
C TRP A 105 -6.73 -3.82 2.00
N LEU A 106 -7.49 -4.56 2.80
CA LEU A 106 -7.68 -4.23 4.22
C LEU A 106 -6.38 -4.39 5.03
N LEU A 107 -5.42 -5.20 4.57
CA LEU A 107 -4.15 -5.38 5.26
C LEU A 107 -3.36 -4.05 5.39
N GLY A 108 -3.34 -3.22 4.34
CA GLY A 108 -2.76 -1.87 4.41
C GLY A 108 -3.49 -0.99 5.42
N VAL A 109 -4.83 -0.95 5.35
CA VAL A 109 -5.66 -0.16 6.27
C VAL A 109 -5.38 -0.53 7.73
N LEU A 110 -5.35 -1.82 8.04
CA LEU A 110 -5.12 -2.33 9.40
C LEU A 110 -3.67 -2.16 9.85
N SER A 111 -2.72 -2.16 8.92
CA SER A 111 -1.29 -1.95 9.20
C SER A 111 -0.93 -0.46 9.38
N ALA A 112 -1.79 0.47 8.96
CA ALA A 112 -1.52 1.91 9.02
C ALA A 112 -1.13 2.42 10.43
N PRO A 113 -1.78 2.01 11.53
CA PRO A 113 -1.38 2.42 12.88
C PRO A 113 -0.04 1.83 13.33
N LEU A 114 0.27 0.60 12.89
CA LEU A 114 1.57 -0.05 13.15
C LEU A 114 2.69 0.73 12.46
N PHE A 115 2.49 1.11 11.20
CA PHE A 115 3.44 1.95 10.47
C PHE A 115 3.61 3.33 11.10
N GLY A 116 2.55 3.92 11.65
CA GLY A 116 2.65 5.19 12.39
C GLY A 116 3.67 5.15 13.54
N ARG A 117 3.78 4.01 14.22
CA ARG A 117 4.73 3.77 15.32
C ARG A 117 6.15 3.45 14.83
N VAL A 118 6.26 2.59 13.81
CA VAL A 118 7.56 2.04 13.37
C VAL A 118 8.30 2.97 12.42
N VAL A 119 7.58 3.65 11.50
CA VAL A 119 8.20 4.42 10.43
C VAL A 119 8.90 5.67 11.01
N PRO A 120 10.17 5.97 10.64
CA PRO A 120 10.83 7.19 11.09
C PRO A 120 10.17 8.44 10.47
N ALA A 121 10.22 9.56 11.19
CA ALA A 121 9.84 10.83 10.59
C ALA A 121 10.94 11.28 9.62
N LEU A 122 10.59 11.40 8.34
CA LEU A 122 11.42 12.08 7.36
C LEU A 122 11.05 13.55 7.39
N HIS A 123 12.03 14.41 7.67
CA HIS A 123 11.90 15.82 7.37
C HIS A 123 11.95 15.98 5.85
N LEU A 124 10.79 16.10 5.22
CA LEU A 124 10.69 16.50 3.82
C LEU A 124 10.99 18.02 3.76
N PRO A 125 12.06 18.45 3.07
CA PRO A 125 12.51 19.84 3.07
C PRO A 125 11.47 20.83 2.52
N TRP A 126 10.52 20.33 1.72
CA TRP A 126 9.43 21.09 1.10
C TRP A 126 8.28 21.45 2.06
N ARG A 127 8.27 20.91 3.29
CA ARG A 127 7.17 21.09 4.27
C ARG A 127 7.52 22.09 5.38
N ARG A 128 8.35 23.09 5.04
CA ARG A 128 8.57 24.31 5.85
C ARG A 128 7.53 25.34 5.43
N GLY A 129 6.32 25.20 5.97
CA GLY A 129 5.28 26.21 5.97
C GLY A 129 4.85 26.42 7.42
#